data_AF-A0A0M8SNQ5-F1
#
_entry.id   AF-A0A0M8SNQ5-F1
#
_cell.length_a   1.000
_cell.length_b   1.000
_cell.length_c   1.000
_cell.angle_alpha   90.00
_cell.angle_beta   90.00
_cell.angle_gamma   90.00
#
_symmetry.space_group_name_H-M   'P 1'
#
loop_
_entity.id
_entity.type
_entity.pdbx_description
1 polymer ?
#
loop_
_entity_poly.entity_id
_entity_poly.type
_entity_poly.pdbx_seq_one_letter_code
_entity_poly.pdbx_strand_id
1 'polypeptide(L)' 'MGEKYGVDGAWPVFRTELADRPAALVVGDSRGKPFAPDRLPTLRRFLASQYERSAVVDGAVLCVRAD' A
#
# COMPACT_ATOMS: atom_id res chain seq x y z
N MET A 1 -1.44 4.05 -15.38
CA MET A 1 -1.08 4.37 -13.98
C MET A 1 -0.28 3.20 -13.41
N GLY A 2 0.73 3.48 -12.59
CA GLY A 2 1.71 2.49 -12.12
C GLY A 2 3.00 3.16 -11.62
N GLU A 3 3.92 2.38 -11.06
CA GLU A 3 5.10 2.91 -10.34
C GLU A 3 5.99 3.83 -11.18
N LYS A 4 6.14 3.52 -12.47
CA LYS A 4 6.92 4.31 -13.44
C LYS A 4 6.39 5.74 -13.69
N TYR A 5 5.18 6.03 -13.22
CA TYR A 5 4.57 7.36 -13.32
C TYR A 5 4.63 8.13 -11.99
N GLY A 6 5.23 7.53 -10.95
CA GLY A 6 5.50 8.22 -9.69
C GLY A 6 6.57 9.28 -9.87
N VAL A 7 6.60 10.24 -8.95
CA VAL A 7 7.68 11.22 -8.85
C VAL A 7 9.00 10.49 -8.63
N ASP A 8 10.06 10.93 -9.31
CA ASP A 8 11.40 10.38 -9.15
C ASP A 8 11.82 10.34 -7.68
N GLY A 9 12.27 9.17 -7.22
CA GLY A 9 12.67 8.95 -5.82
C GLY A 9 11.54 8.62 -4.84
N ALA A 10 10.26 8.73 -5.22
CA ALA A 10 9.14 8.48 -4.31
C ALA A 10 9.12 7.05 -3.75
N TRP A 11 9.40 6.03 -4.59
CA TRP A 11 9.37 4.63 -4.14
C TRP A 11 10.50 4.25 -3.18
N PRO A 12 11.76 4.67 -3.38
CA PRO A 12 12.79 4.56 -2.36
C PRO A 12 12.41 5.21 -1.02
N VAL A 13 11.97 6.47 -1.04
CA VAL A 13 11.58 7.21 0.18
C VAL A 13 10.45 6.49 0.92
N PHE A 14 9.39 6.13 0.21
CA PHE A 14 8.25 5.39 0.75
C PHE A 14 8.68 4.12 1.50
N ARG A 15 9.61 3.33 0.93
CA ARG A 15 10.10 2.10 1.56
C ARG A 15 10.93 2.40 2.82
N THR A 16 11.77 3.42 2.78
CA THR A 16 12.59 3.81 3.92
C THR A 16 11.73 4.27 5.09
N GLU A 17 10.75 5.15 4.84
CA GLU A 17 9.86 5.66 5.89
C GLU A 17 9.03 4.55 6.54
N LEU A 18 8.51 3.61 5.74
CA LEU A 18 7.71 2.50 6.28
C LEU A 18 8.54 1.42 6.97
N ALA A 19 9.81 1.25 6.61
CA ALA A 19 10.73 0.37 7.33
C ALA A 19 11.14 0.96 8.69
N ASP A 20 11.38 2.28 8.74
CA ASP A 20 11.74 2.99 9.97
C ASP A 20 10.54 3.12 10.93
N ARG A 21 9.38 3.48 10.39
CA ARG A 21 8.14 3.68 11.14
C ARG A 21 6.95 3.05 10.43
N PRO A 22 6.71 1.74 10.60
CA PRO A 22 5.61 1.07 9.95
C PRO A 22 4.27 1.62 10.45
N ALA A 23 3.35 1.85 9.51
CA ALA A 23 1.99 2.26 9.82
C ALA A 23 1.25 1.16 10.60
N ALA A 24 0.39 1.55 11.54
CA ALA A 24 -0.49 0.58 12.21
C ALA A 24 -1.66 0.15 11.30
N LEU A 25 -2.09 1.04 10.40
CA LEU A 25 -3.23 0.86 9.50
C LEU A 25 -2.90 1.46 8.13
N VAL A 26 -3.21 0.71 7.07
CA VAL A 26 -3.23 1.19 5.69
C VAL A 26 -4.65 1.16 5.16
N VAL A 27 -5.09 2.26 4.54
CA VAL A 27 -6.41 2.38 3.91
C VAL A 27 -6.23 2.48 2.40
N GLY A 28 -6.68 1.47 1.68
CA GLY A 28 -6.70 1.46 0.22
C GLY A 28 -8.08 1.85 -0.31
N ASP A 29 -8.31 3.13 -0.61
CA ASP A 29 -9.56 3.64 -1.19
C ASP A 29 -9.55 3.68 -2.74
N SER A 30 -8.86 2.72 -3.36
CA SER A 30 -8.80 2.66 -4.82
C SER A 30 -10.11 2.18 -5.44
N ARG A 31 -10.95 1.44 -4.69
CA ARG A 31 -12.24 0.88 -5.15
C ARG A 31 -12.13 0.19 -6.52
N GLY A 32 -11.06 -0.58 -6.73
CA GLY A 32 -10.79 -1.28 -8.00
C GLY A 32 -10.30 -0.41 -9.16
N LYS A 33 -10.08 0.90 -8.96
CA LYS A 33 -9.54 1.80 -9.99
C LYS A 33 -8.10 1.44 -10.38
N PRO A 34 -7.59 1.92 -11.54
CA PRO A 34 -6.29 1.54 -12.08
C PRO A 34 -5.04 1.88 -11.24
N PHE A 35 -5.21 2.52 -10.09
CA PHE A 35 -4.17 2.80 -9.10
C PHE A 35 -4.29 1.90 -7.86
N ALA A 36 -5.07 0.83 -7.92
CA ALA A 36 -5.12 -0.21 -6.90
C ALA A 36 -3.75 -0.89 -6.73
N PRO A 37 -3.46 -1.47 -5.55
CA PRO A 37 -2.19 -2.15 -5.28
C PRO A 37 -1.80 -3.21 -6.34
N ASP A 38 -2.76 -3.87 -6.98
CA ASP A 38 -2.50 -4.84 -8.06
C ASP A 38 -1.73 -4.26 -9.26
N ARG A 39 -1.71 -2.94 -9.41
CA ARG A 39 -0.95 -2.22 -10.45
C ARG A 39 0.31 -1.53 -9.90
N LEU A 40 0.62 -1.70 -8.62
CA LEU A 40 1.76 -1.12 -7.89
C LEU A 40 2.56 -2.25 -7.21
N PRO A 41 3.44 -2.97 -7.94
CA PRO A 41 4.11 -4.17 -7.44
C PRO A 41 4.89 -4.01 -6.12
N THR A 42 5.59 -2.89 -5.94
CA THR A 42 6.31 -2.53 -4.71
C THR A 42 5.34 -2.38 -3.55
N LEU A 43 4.25 -1.61 -3.73
CA LEU A 43 3.22 -1.47 -2.71
C LEU A 43 2.54 -2.81 -2.38
N ARG A 44 2.15 -3.57 -3.41
CA ARG A 44 1.52 -4.89 -3.24
C ARG A 44 2.40 -5.84 -2.45
N ARG A 45 3.71 -5.89 -2.76
CA ARG A 45 4.66 -6.75 -2.06
C ARG A 45 4.83 -6.33 -0.59
N PHE A 46 4.95 -5.02 -0.34
CA PHE A 46 5.06 -4.50 1.01
C PHE A 46 3.84 -4.88 1.87
N LEU A 47 2.62 -4.60 1.37
CA LEU A 47 1.38 -4.94 2.08
C LEU A 47 1.29 -6.45 2.34
N ALA A 48 1.56 -7.29 1.34
CA ALA A 48 1.50 -8.74 1.49
C ALA A 48 2.52 -9.31 2.48
N SER A 49 3.63 -8.59 2.76
CA SER A 49 4.67 -9.05 3.68
C SER A 49 4.47 -8.64 5.14
N GLN A 50 3.72 -7.57 5.41
CA GLN A 50 3.68 -6.95 6.74
C GLN A 50 2.27 -6.58 7.22
N TYR A 51 1.25 -6.77 6.39
CA TYR A 51 -0.12 -6.38 6.70
C TYR A 51 -1.09 -7.47 6.31
N GLU A 52 -2.15 -7.58 7.10
CA GLU A 52 -3.29 -8.45 6.84
C GLU A 52 -4.54 -7.60 6.61
N ARG A 53 -5.43 -8.08 5.73
CA ARG A 53 -6.70 -7.41 5.48
C ARG A 53 -7.62 -7.62 6.68
N SER A 54 -8.06 -6.53 7.29
CA SER A 54 -8.97 -6.54 8.43
C SER A 54 -10.43 -6.35 8.00
N ALA A 55 -10.71 -5.43 7.07
CA ALA A 55 -12.09 -5.13 6.66
C ALA A 55 -12.19 -4.51 5.26
N VAL A 56 -13.43 -4.44 4.76
CA VAL A 56 -13.81 -3.60 3.63
C VAL A 56 -14.96 -2.70 4.07
N VAL A 57 -14.80 -1.37 3.96
CA VAL A 57 -15.80 -0.37 4.35
C VAL A 57 -16.04 0.55 3.16
N ASP A 58 -17.26 0.59 2.64
CA ASP A 58 -17.65 1.39 1.46
C ASP A 58 -16.74 1.20 0.24
N GLY A 59 -16.19 -0.01 0.08
CA GLY A 59 -15.25 -0.36 -0.98
C GLY A 59 -13.79 0.00 -0.72
N ALA A 60 -13.47 0.68 0.39
CA ALA A 60 -12.11 0.88 0.87
C ALA A 60 -11.62 -0.36 1.61
N VAL A 61 -10.39 -0.79 1.33
CA VAL A 61 -9.76 -1.95 1.99
C VAL A 61 -8.93 -1.47 3.16
N LEU A 62 -9.17 -2.02 4.36
CA LEU A 62 -8.40 -1.74 5.56
C LEU A 62 -7.43 -2.89 5.81
N CYS A 63 -6.15 -2.56 5.93
CA CYS A 63 -5.11 -3.53 6.28
C CYS A 63 -4.41 -3.10 7.58
N VAL A 64 -4.35 -4.00 8.55
CA VAL A 64 -3.64 -3.78 9.83
C VAL A 64 -2.28 -4.43 9.77
N ARG A 65 -1.32 -3.89 10.54
CA ARG A 65 0.01 -4.49 10.64
C ARG A 65 -0.11 -5.90 11.22
N ALA A 66 0.53 -6.86 10.58
CA ALA A 66 0.65 -8.22 11.10
C ALA A 66 1.67 -8.22 12.27
N ASP A 67 1.43 -9.08 13.26
CA ASP A 67 2.31 -9.27 14.43
C ASP A 67 3.63 -9.97 14.07
#